data_AF-A0A7C7VPC4-F1
#
_entry.id   AF-A0A7C7VPC4-F1
#
_cell.length_a   1.000
_cell.length_b   1.000
_cell.length_c   1.000
_cell.angle_alpha   90.00
_cell.angle_beta   90.00
_cell.angle_gamma   90.00
#
_symmetry.space_group_name_H-M   'P 1'
#
loop_
_entity.id
_entity.type
_entity.pdbx_description
1 polymer ?
#
loop_
_entity_poly.entity_id
_entity_poly.type
_entity_poly.pdbx_seq_one_letter_code
_entity_poly.pdbx_strand_id
1 'polypeptide(L)'
;MVVANSIDWGLCNELISSYYSGQRVNFEVVNASKFYEKKGASFIIVLGGQLAYEGIGNISSEILPERIQNRLVEDPNSYVIYSTLNFWADGQQIIVLAGHDRYLTRKAVEEAFKSG
;
A
#
# COMPACT_ATOMS: atom_id res chain seq x y z
N MET A 1 8.65 -4.42 -3.38
CA MET A 1 7.52 -4.76 -4.28
C MET A 1 6.36 -3.84 -3.97
N VAL A 2 5.56 -3.48 -4.97
CA VAL A 2 4.32 -2.71 -4.82
C VAL A 2 3.14 -3.63 -5.13
N VAL A 3 2.15 -3.66 -4.24
CA VAL A 3 0.93 -4.46 -4.35
C VAL A 3 -0.22 -3.49 -4.52
N ALA A 4 -0.87 -3.51 -5.68
CA ALA A 4 -1.89 -2.52 -6.01
C ALA A 4 -2.92 -3.09 -6.99
N ASN A 5 -4.12 -2.51 -6.96
CA ASN A 5 -5.10 -2.68 -8.02
C ASN A 5 -4.78 -1.73 -9.17
N SER A 6 -5.41 -1.96 -10.33
CA SER A 6 -5.18 -1.18 -11.54
C SER A 6 -5.49 0.32 -11.37
N ILE A 7 -6.48 0.68 -10.55
CA ILE A 7 -6.94 2.05 -10.33
C ILE A 7 -5.94 2.83 -9.48
N ASP A 8 -5.59 2.31 -8.31
CA ASP A 8 -4.64 2.95 -7.39
C ASP A 8 -3.25 3.01 -8.00
N TRP A 9 -2.82 1.96 -8.73
CA TRP A 9 -1.59 2.00 -9.51
C TRP A 9 -1.64 3.08 -10.60
N GLY A 10 -2.75 3.19 -11.33
CA GLY A 10 -2.95 4.23 -12.35
C GLY A 10 -2.78 5.65 -11.81
N LEU A 11 -3.18 5.90 -10.56
CA LEU A 11 -3.06 7.22 -9.91
C LEU A 11 -1.71 7.47 -9.24
N CYS A 12 -1.01 6.42 -8.79
CA CYS A 12 0.18 6.54 -7.95
C CYS A 12 1.49 6.20 -8.68
N ASN A 13 1.43 5.57 -9.87
CA ASN A 13 2.62 5.03 -10.54
C ASN A 13 3.70 6.09 -10.79
N GLU A 14 3.34 7.30 -11.22
CA GLU A 14 4.30 8.34 -11.57
C GLU A 14 5.06 8.82 -10.32
N LEU A 15 4.35 9.00 -9.21
CA LEU A 15 4.92 9.41 -7.93
C LEU A 15 5.93 8.37 -7.41
N ILE A 16 5.49 7.11 -7.37
CA ILE A 16 6.31 6.00 -6.87
C ILE A 16 7.51 5.74 -7.80
N SER A 17 7.30 5.73 -9.11
CA SER A 17 8.35 5.47 -10.09
C SER A 17 9.38 6.59 -10.12
N SER A 18 8.96 7.85 -10.00
CA SER A 18 9.89 8.99 -9.96
C SER A 18 10.79 8.94 -8.73
N TYR A 19 10.22 8.63 -7.56
CA TYR A 19 10.98 8.48 -6.32
C TYR A 19 12.04 7.39 -6.43
N TYR A 20 11.66 6.18 -6.86
CA TYR A 20 12.60 5.06 -6.95
C TYR A 20 13.60 5.17 -8.11
N SER A 21 13.22 5.81 -9.22
CA SER A 21 14.14 6.12 -10.32
C SER A 21 15.29 7.02 -9.84
N GLY A 22 14.98 8.04 -9.04
CA GLY A 22 15.98 8.91 -8.40
C GLY A 22 16.98 8.14 -7.52
N GLN A 23 16.57 7.00 -6.97
CA GLN A 23 17.37 6.16 -6.09
C GLN A 23 18.00 4.94 -6.78
N ARG A 24 17.76 4.75 -8.09
CA ARG A 24 18.18 3.56 -8.85
C ARG A 24 17.69 2.25 -8.25
N VAL A 25 16.51 2.27 -7.62
CA VAL A 25 15.87 1.09 -7.03
C VAL A 25 14.88 0.52 -8.03
N ASN A 26 15.04 -0.76 -8.36
CA ASN A 26 14.07 -1.50 -9.14
C ASN A 26 13.00 -2.09 -8.23
N PHE A 27 11.75 -2.03 -8.65
CA PHE A 27 10.63 -2.68 -7.96
C PHE A 27 9.70 -3.37 -8.95
N GLU A 28 9.05 -4.43 -8.49
CA GLU A 28 7.98 -5.10 -9.21
C GLU A 28 6.62 -4.59 -8.70
N VAL A 29 5.65 -4.46 -9.60
CA VAL A 29 4.24 -4.23 -9.28
C VAL A 29 3.47 -5.53 -9.45
N VAL A 30 2.74 -5.94 -8.42
CA VAL A 30 1.93 -7.15 -8.42
C VAL A 30 0.49 -6.85 -8.03
N ASN A 31 -0.44 -7.66 -8.53
CA ASN A 31 -1.84 -7.65 -8.11
C ASN A 31 -2.05 -8.66 -6.97
N ALA A 32 -3.28 -8.72 -6.45
CA ALA A 32 -3.61 -9.60 -5.33
C ALA A 32 -3.41 -11.10 -5.63
N SER A 33 -3.60 -11.56 -6.87
CA SER A 33 -3.44 -12.98 -7.19
C SER A 33 -1.99 -13.44 -7.14
N LYS A 34 -1.05 -12.61 -7.61
CA LYS A 34 0.39 -12.90 -7.54
C LYS A 34 1.00 -12.58 -6.18
N PHE A 35 0.34 -11.77 -5.37
CA PHE A 35 0.83 -11.35 -4.07
C PHE A 35 1.09 -12.53 -3.13
N TYR A 36 0.16 -13.49 -3.02
CA TYR A 36 0.27 -14.58 -2.04
C TYR A 36 1.48 -15.49 -2.26
N GLU A 37 1.92 -15.64 -3.51
CA GLU A 37 3.16 -16.37 -3.87
C GLU A 37 4.43 -15.61 -3.44
N LYS A 38 4.32 -14.29 -3.26
CA LYS A 38 5.43 -13.36 -2.99
C LYS A 38 5.32 -12.65 -1.64
N LYS A 39 4.38 -13.05 -0.78
CA LYS A 39 4.09 -12.37 0.49
C LYS A 39 5.24 -12.40 1.49
N GLY A 40 6.28 -13.21 1.26
CA GLY A 40 7.52 -13.23 2.04
C GLY A 40 8.60 -12.25 1.58
N ALA A 41 8.31 -11.37 0.61
CA ALA A 41 9.28 -10.36 0.16
C ALA A 41 9.72 -9.45 1.32
N SER A 42 11.00 -9.11 1.38
CA SER A 42 11.58 -8.31 2.49
C SER A 42 11.00 -6.90 2.61
N PHE A 43 10.53 -6.32 1.50
CA PHE A 43 9.92 -4.99 1.51
C PHE A 43 8.70 -4.92 0.59
N ILE A 44 7.55 -4.59 1.18
CA ILE A 44 6.24 -4.59 0.52
C ILE A 44 5.55 -3.25 0.76
N ILE A 45 5.12 -2.60 -0.31
CA ILE A 45 4.18 -1.48 -0.25
C ILE A 45 2.83 -1.97 -0.74
N VAL A 46 1.76 -1.76 0.02
CA VAL A 46 0.38 -2.07 -0.37
C VAL A 46 -0.38 -0.76 -0.58
N LEU A 47 -1.04 -0.62 -1.73
CA LEU A 47 -1.83 0.57 -2.07
C LEU A 47 -3.33 0.26 -1.98
N GLY A 48 -4.03 0.96 -1.08
CA GLY A 48 -5.48 0.85 -0.89
C GLY A 48 -5.88 0.27 0.46
N GLY A 49 -7.04 0.69 0.97
CA GLY A 49 -7.61 0.21 2.24
C GLY A 49 -8.36 -1.12 2.12
N GLN A 50 -9.04 -1.53 3.18
CA GLN A 50 -9.82 -2.77 3.27
C GLN A 50 -10.95 -2.89 2.23
N LEU A 51 -11.41 -1.76 1.68
CA LEU A 51 -12.44 -1.72 0.64
C LEU A 51 -11.85 -1.61 -0.78
N ALA A 52 -10.54 -1.72 -0.94
CA ALA A 52 -9.87 -1.62 -2.24
C ALA A 52 -10.24 -2.80 -3.16
N TYR A 53 -10.38 -2.49 -4.45
CA TYR A 53 -10.79 -3.44 -5.48
C TYR A 53 -9.73 -4.51 -5.77
N GLU A 54 -10.09 -5.48 -6.62
CA GLU A 54 -9.18 -6.48 -7.19
C GLU A 54 -8.46 -7.34 -6.14
N GLY A 55 -9.12 -7.59 -5.00
CA GLY A 55 -8.61 -8.42 -3.91
C GLY A 55 -7.58 -7.73 -3.01
N ILE A 56 -7.24 -6.46 -3.27
CA ILE A 56 -6.33 -5.69 -2.43
C ILE A 56 -6.93 -5.41 -1.06
N GLY A 57 -8.25 -5.17 -0.99
CA GLY A 57 -8.97 -5.00 0.26
C GLY A 57 -8.71 -6.12 1.26
N ASN A 58 -8.72 -7.37 0.81
CA ASN A 58 -8.45 -8.53 1.67
C ASN A 58 -7.04 -8.48 2.27
N ILE A 59 -6.04 -8.14 1.44
CA ILE A 59 -4.63 -8.02 1.89
C ILE A 59 -4.50 -6.91 2.92
N SER A 60 -5.10 -5.74 2.66
CA SER A 60 -5.06 -4.61 3.59
C SER A 60 -5.80 -4.91 4.90
N SER A 61 -6.91 -5.63 4.86
CA SER A 61 -7.66 -6.06 6.06
C SER A 61 -6.87 -6.99 6.97
N GLU A 62 -5.99 -7.82 6.43
CA GLU A 62 -5.12 -8.69 7.22
C GLU A 62 -4.08 -7.87 8.00
N ILE A 63 -3.48 -6.86 7.33
CA ILE A 63 -2.37 -6.09 7.89
C ILE A 63 -2.85 -4.98 8.83
N LEU A 64 -3.93 -4.29 8.48
CA LEU A 64 -4.38 -3.09 9.19
C LEU A 64 -5.10 -3.47 10.49
N PRO A 65 -4.74 -2.86 11.64
CA PRO A 65 -5.54 -2.98 12.85
C PRO A 65 -6.98 -2.52 12.64
N GLU A 66 -7.93 -3.17 13.31
CA GLU A 66 -9.37 -2.87 13.21
C GLU A 66 -9.68 -1.38 13.41
N ARG A 67 -9.04 -0.73 14.38
CA ARG A 67 -9.19 0.73 14.62
C ARG A 67 -8.86 1.60 13.41
N ILE A 68 -7.87 1.18 12.59
CA ILE A 68 -7.47 1.91 11.39
C ILE A 68 -8.47 1.61 10.28
N GLN A 69 -8.92 0.36 10.14
CA GLN A 69 -9.96 -0.01 9.20
C GLN A 69 -11.24 0.80 9.46
N ASN A 70 -11.75 0.79 10.69
CA ASN A 70 -12.97 1.53 11.05
C ASN A 70 -12.83 3.02 10.73
N ARG A 71 -11.68 3.63 11.06
CA ARG A 71 -11.41 5.04 10.69
C ARG A 71 -11.44 5.27 9.18
N LEU A 72 -10.82 4.40 8.38
CA LEU A 72 -10.83 4.50 6.92
C LEU A 72 -12.25 4.41 6.32
N VAL A 73 -13.18 3.73 7.00
CA VAL A 73 -14.59 3.66 6.58
C VAL A 73 -15.39 4.86 7.06
N GLU A 74 -15.24 5.24 8.33
CA GLU A 74 -16.13 6.20 9.01
C GLU A 74 -15.79 7.66 8.73
N ASP A 75 -14.51 7.98 8.49
CA ASP A 75 -14.04 9.35 8.25
C ASP A 75 -13.70 9.54 6.76
N PRO A 76 -14.52 10.30 6.00
CA PRO A 76 -14.31 10.54 4.57
C PRO A 76 -13.02 11.28 4.24
N ASN A 77 -12.36 11.91 5.22
CA ASN A 77 -11.09 12.63 5.02
C ASN A 77 -9.87 11.82 5.47
N SER A 78 -10.08 10.58 5.90
CA SER A 78 -9.02 9.78 6.49
C SER A 78 -8.10 9.15 5.45
N TYR A 79 -6.82 9.13 5.79
CA TYR A 79 -5.78 8.34 5.14
C TYR A 79 -4.75 7.93 6.18
N VAL A 80 -3.97 6.90 5.85
CA VAL A 80 -2.99 6.33 6.76
C VAL A 80 -1.74 5.88 6.00
N ILE A 81 -0.60 6.08 6.65
CA ILE A 81 0.67 5.41 6.35
C ILE A 81 0.91 4.48 7.54
N TYR A 82 0.70 3.18 7.33
CA TYR A 82 0.85 2.18 8.39
C TYR A 82 2.04 1.28 8.07
N SER A 83 3.02 1.20 8.97
CA SER A 83 4.16 0.30 8.84
C SER A 83 4.10 -0.82 9.87
N THR A 84 4.48 -2.02 9.45
CA THR A 84 4.67 -3.16 10.34
C THR A 84 5.88 -3.99 9.91
N LEU A 85 6.44 -4.74 10.86
CA LEU A 85 7.57 -5.63 10.65
C LEU A 85 7.16 -7.08 10.93
N ASN A 86 7.86 -8.03 10.31
CA ASN A 86 7.77 -9.47 10.61
C ASN A 86 6.34 -10.04 10.56
N PHE A 87 5.50 -9.57 9.63
CA PHE A 87 4.09 -10.00 9.58
C PHE A 87 3.93 -11.39 8.96
N TRP A 88 4.59 -11.66 7.82
CA TRP A 88 4.60 -12.99 7.19
C TRP A 88 5.98 -13.66 7.17
N ALA A 89 7.07 -12.90 7.29
CA ALA A 89 8.43 -13.41 7.25
C ALA A 89 9.38 -12.56 8.11
N ASP A 90 10.43 -13.17 8.65
CA ASP A 90 11.44 -12.46 9.45
C ASP A 90 12.22 -11.44 8.60
N GLY A 91 12.48 -10.26 9.18
CA GLY A 91 13.17 -9.15 8.52
C GLY A 91 12.31 -8.41 7.49
N GLN A 92 11.04 -8.77 7.35
CA GLN A 92 10.11 -8.13 6.42
C GLN A 92 9.63 -6.78 6.95
N GLN A 93 9.55 -5.79 6.06
CA GLN A 93 8.86 -4.53 6.28
C GLN A 93 7.69 -4.39 5.30
N ILE A 94 6.53 -4.03 5.85
CA ILE A 94 5.31 -3.76 5.07
C ILE A 94 4.87 -2.34 5.37
N ILE A 95 4.54 -1.60 4.32
CA ILE A 95 3.93 -0.28 4.40
C ILE A 95 2.59 -0.33 3.66
N VAL A 96 1.50 -0.07 4.38
CA VAL A 96 0.17 0.10 3.79
C VAL A 96 -0.09 1.60 3.65
N LEU A 97 -0.34 2.02 2.42
CA LEU A 97 -0.72 3.38 2.05
C LEU A 97 -2.18 3.33 1.61
N ALA A 98 -3.08 3.83 2.45
CA ALA A 98 -4.51 3.66 2.26
C ALA A 98 -5.27 4.94 2.61
N GLY A 99 -6.26 5.28 1.80
CA GLY A 99 -7.26 6.30 2.09
C GLY A 99 -8.67 5.73 2.14
N HIS A 100 -9.59 6.56 2.62
CA HIS A 100 -11.03 6.30 2.49
C HIS A 100 -11.43 6.06 1.02
N ASP A 101 -10.79 6.77 0.09
CA ASP A 101 -10.92 6.58 -1.34
C ASP A 101 -9.55 6.56 -2.06
N ARG A 102 -9.60 6.38 -3.39
CA ARG A 102 -8.42 6.32 -4.26
C ARG A 102 -7.59 7.62 -4.27
N TYR A 103 -8.22 8.78 -4.06
CA TYR A 103 -7.52 10.07 -4.03
C TYR A 103 -6.80 10.27 -2.70
N LEU A 104 -7.39 9.80 -1.60
CA LEU A 104 -6.77 9.79 -0.29
C LEU A 104 -5.69 8.71 -0.17
N THR A 105 -5.81 7.58 -0.88
CA THR A 105 -4.71 6.63 -1.08
C THR A 105 -3.54 7.31 -1.79
N ARG A 106 -3.80 8.05 -2.89
CA ARG A 106 -2.76 8.85 -3.54
C ARG A 106 -2.15 9.89 -2.59
N LYS A 107 -2.96 10.55 -1.75
CA LYS A 107 -2.45 11.49 -0.74
C LYS A 107 -1.52 10.80 0.25
N ALA A 108 -1.86 9.60 0.73
CA ALA A 108 -0.97 8.80 1.59
C ALA A 108 0.35 8.48 0.90
N VAL A 109 0.32 8.16 -0.40
CA VAL A 109 1.51 7.98 -1.24
C VAL A 109 2.33 9.27 -1.30
N GLU A 110 1.72 10.40 -1.68
CA GLU A 110 2.42 11.69 -1.75
C GLU A 110 3.13 12.03 -0.42
N GLU A 111 2.45 11.89 0.72
CA GLU A 111 3.04 12.17 2.03
C GLU A 111 4.17 11.20 2.41
N ALA A 112 4.03 9.92 2.07
CA ALA A 112 5.06 8.90 2.34
C ALA A 112 6.35 9.18 1.55
N PHE A 113 6.24 9.68 0.32
CA PHE A 113 7.38 9.90 -0.59
C PHE A 113 7.90 11.35 -0.62
N LYS A 114 7.18 12.33 -0.04
CA LYS A 114 7.69 13.71 0.18
C LYS A 114 8.73 13.81 1.29
N SER A 115 8.74 12.86 2.22
CA SER A 115 9.56 12.91 3.43
C SER A 115 10.92 12.20 3.29
N GLY A 116 11.30 11.79 2.07
CA GLY A 116 12.52 11.03 1.77
C GLY A 116 13.54 11.82 0.96
#